data_AF-A0A930H9X0-F1
#
_entry.id   AF-A0A930H9X0-F1
#
_cell.length_a   1.000
_cell.length_b   1.000
_cell.length_c   1.000
_cell.angle_alpha   90.00
_cell.angle_beta   90.00
_cell.angle_gamma   90.00
#
_symmetry.space_group_name_H-M   'P 1'
#
loop_
_entity.id
_entity.type
_entity.pdbx_description
1 polymer ?
#
loop_
_entity_poly.entity_id
_entity_poly.type
_entity_poly.pdbx_seq_one_letter_code
_entity_poly.pdbx_strand_id
1 'polypeptide(L)'
;MDFFELLKLSVSNLFSYKVRSFLTMLGIIIGIAAVILMSSLGAGIKENITGDLNKLGVSNFEISIDTSPGQTYKTDDLLTSKDIEKIKSIEGVEAVTPTSSTFARISVNDNTKMFQGTGVTEDYFKISDYTVLKGRKFLPSEYRKDGKYVMIDHITAEELYPGENPIGKKLTLNFRKNSQTVTVVGVYKNPYASLGGGTEGMPGMGLLPNNYLNHINGNEQDKYTALQVKATDANDMNRVMEVVKQSFKTRGSDPDIYNVSSTSQGLDEFNNILNMLSLFI
;
A
#
# COMPACT_ATOMS: atom_id res chain seq x y z
N MET A 1 -49.06 12.88 49.54
CA MET A 1 -48.14 11.73 49.52
C MET A 1 -46.78 12.27 49.16
N ASP A 2 -45.81 12.14 50.07
CA ASP A 2 -44.47 12.64 49.85
C ASP A 2 -43.69 11.76 48.86
N PHE A 3 -42.86 12.36 48.02
CA PHE A 3 -42.02 11.64 47.05
C PHE A 3 -41.14 10.57 47.73
N PHE A 4 -40.65 10.87 48.94
CA PHE A 4 -39.88 9.94 49.77
C PHE A 4 -40.68 8.72 50.23
N GLU A 5 -41.97 8.89 50.49
CA GLU A 5 -42.87 7.80 50.90
C GLU A 5 -43.15 6.86 49.71
N LEU A 6 -43.37 7.43 48.53
CA LEU A 6 -43.55 6.68 47.27
C LEU A 6 -42.28 5.91 46.88
N LEU A 7 -41.10 6.50 47.06
CA LEU A 7 -39.82 5.83 46.85
C LEU A 7 -39.65 4.64 47.81
N LYS A 8 -39.94 4.84 49.10
CA LYS A 8 -39.82 3.80 50.13
C LYS A 8 -40.76 2.61 49.85
N LEU A 9 -42.01 2.90 49.48
CA LEU A 9 -42.99 1.88 49.07
C LEU A 9 -42.52 1.11 47.81
N SER A 10 -41.98 1.82 46.82
CA SER A 10 -41.52 1.21 45.56
C SER A 10 -40.31 0.29 45.77
N VAL A 11 -39.36 0.70 46.61
CA VAL A 11 -38.21 -0.13 47.01
C VAL A 11 -38.67 -1.37 47.79
N SER A 12 -39.60 -1.21 48.74
CA SER A 12 -40.17 -2.35 49.47
C SER A 12 -40.83 -3.37 48.54
N ASN A 13 -41.54 -2.91 47.51
CA ASN A 13 -42.17 -3.79 46.51
C ASN A 13 -41.15 -4.52 45.62
N LEU A 14 -40.03 -3.89 45.26
CA LEU A 14 -38.92 -4.55 44.56
C LEU A 14 -38.32 -5.70 45.39
N PHE A 15 -38.19 -5.54 46.70
CA PHE A 15 -37.68 -6.59 47.60
C PHE A 15 -38.69 -7.71 47.90
N SER A 16 -39.99 -7.46 47.76
CA SER A 16 -41.02 -8.50 47.90
C SER A 16 -41.03 -9.49 46.72
N TYR A 17 -40.70 -9.04 45.50
CA TYR A 17 -40.70 -9.87 44.29
C TYR A 17 -39.29 -10.13 43.75
N LYS A 18 -38.40 -10.64 44.62
CA LYS A 18 -36.96 -10.81 44.37
C LYS A 18 -36.61 -11.42 43.01
N VAL A 19 -37.27 -12.52 42.62
CA VAL A 19 -36.98 -13.24 41.36
C VAL A 19 -37.36 -12.41 40.14
N ARG A 20 -38.57 -11.83 40.13
CA ARG A 20 -39.06 -11.04 39.00
C ARG A 20 -38.21 -9.78 38.81
N SER A 21 -37.95 -9.06 39.90
CA SER A 21 -37.14 -7.84 39.88
C SER A 21 -35.68 -8.13 39.48
N PHE A 22 -35.12 -9.28 39.88
CA PHE A 22 -33.79 -9.72 39.45
C PHE A 22 -33.75 -10.01 37.94
N LEU A 23 -34.70 -10.78 37.40
CA LEU A 23 -34.73 -11.11 35.96
C LEU A 23 -34.93 -9.86 35.09
N THR A 24 -35.76 -8.90 35.50
CA THR A 24 -35.97 -7.66 34.73
C THR A 24 -34.74 -6.76 34.75
N MET A 25 -34.08 -6.61 35.90
CA MET A 25 -32.82 -5.87 35.98
C MET A 25 -31.72 -6.55 35.17
N LEU A 26 -31.61 -7.88 35.26
CA LEU A 26 -30.62 -8.64 34.50
C LEU A 26 -30.82 -8.48 32.98
N GLY A 27 -32.06 -8.51 32.51
CA GLY A 27 -32.38 -8.26 31.09
C GLY A 27 -31.93 -6.88 30.61
N ILE A 28 -32.19 -5.83 31.41
CA ILE A 28 -31.76 -4.46 31.09
C ILE A 28 -30.23 -4.35 31.10
N ILE A 29 -29.56 -4.93 32.11
CA ILE A 29 -28.10 -4.92 32.22
C ILE A 29 -27.45 -5.61 31.02
N ILE A 30 -27.92 -6.81 30.65
CA ILE A 30 -27.40 -7.55 29.50
C ILE A 30 -27.67 -6.77 28.21
N GLY A 31 -28.86 -6.18 28.05
CA GLY A 31 -29.21 -5.39 26.87
C GLY A 31 -28.31 -4.17 26.68
N ILE A 32 -28.11 -3.38 27.74
CA ILE A 32 -27.23 -2.19 27.69
C ILE A 32 -25.76 -2.61 27.50
N ALA A 33 -25.32 -3.67 28.20
CA ALA A 33 -23.96 -4.18 28.05
C ALA A 33 -23.67 -4.66 26.62
N ALA A 34 -24.61 -5.38 25.99
CA ALA A 34 -24.45 -5.84 24.61
C ALA A 34 -24.31 -4.67 23.63
N VAL A 35 -25.13 -3.62 23.75
CA VAL A 35 -25.05 -2.42 22.90
C VAL A 35 -23.72 -1.68 23.08
N ILE A 36 -23.28 -1.47 24.33
CA ILE A 36 -22.00 -0.80 24.61
C ILE A 36 -20.82 -1.62 24.11
N LEU A 37 -20.81 -2.93 24.35
CA LEU A 37 -19.76 -3.83 23.88
C LEU A 37 -19.69 -3.84 22.36
N MET A 38 -20.82 -3.94 21.68
CA MET A 38 -20.88 -3.97 20.22
C MET A 38 -20.41 -2.65 19.60
N SER A 39 -20.85 -1.51 20.16
CA SER A 39 -20.40 -0.19 19.72
C SER A 39 -18.89 0.02 19.96
N SER A 40 -18.39 -0.37 21.12
CA SER A 40 -16.96 -0.22 21.48
C SER A 40 -16.07 -1.16 20.67
N LEU A 41 -16.50 -2.40 20.44
CA LEU A 41 -15.80 -3.36 19.61
C LEU A 41 -15.80 -2.91 18.14
N GLY A 42 -16.92 -2.41 17.63
CA GLY A 42 -17.01 -1.84 16.29
C GLY A 42 -16.05 -0.66 16.09
N ALA A 43 -16.01 0.27 17.05
CA ALA A 43 -15.07 1.38 17.02
C ALA A 43 -13.61 0.92 17.12
N GLY A 44 -13.28 0.00 18.03
CA GLY A 44 -11.92 -0.51 18.22
C GLY A 44 -11.40 -1.33 17.04
N ILE A 45 -12.25 -2.13 16.40
CA ILE A 45 -11.90 -2.87 15.18
C ILE A 45 -11.67 -1.88 14.03
N LYS A 46 -12.55 -0.88 13.88
CA LYS A 46 -12.40 0.17 12.87
C LYS A 46 -11.06 0.90 13.05
N GLU A 47 -10.72 1.32 14.27
CA GLU A 47 -9.46 2.01 14.59
C GLU A 47 -8.23 1.14 14.27
N ASN A 48 -8.22 -0.12 14.70
CA ASN A 48 -7.08 -1.03 14.45
C ASN A 48 -6.91 -1.34 12.97
N ILE A 49 -8.01 -1.62 12.26
CA ILE A 49 -7.97 -1.90 10.83
C ILE A 49 -7.55 -0.65 10.07
N THR A 50 -8.13 0.54 10.35
CA THR A 50 -7.67 1.78 9.72
C THR A 50 -6.19 2.05 10.01
N GLY A 51 -5.72 1.80 11.23
CA GLY A 51 -4.32 1.94 11.60
C GLY A 51 -3.38 0.99 10.86
N ASP A 52 -3.78 -0.27 10.65
CA ASP A 52 -2.99 -1.25 9.89
C ASP A 52 -3.09 -1.04 8.38
N LEU A 53 -4.21 -0.50 7.89
CA LEU A 53 -4.38 -0.11 6.48
C LEU A 53 -3.56 1.12 6.11
N ASN A 54 -3.46 2.12 7.00
CA ASN A 54 -2.57 3.26 6.80
C ASN A 54 -1.11 2.80 6.64
N LYS A 55 -0.68 1.78 7.41
CA LYS A 55 0.67 1.17 7.31
C LYS A 55 0.87 0.36 6.03
N LEU A 56 -0.20 -0.06 5.36
CA LEU A 56 -0.16 -0.80 4.10
C LEU A 56 -0.18 0.12 2.86
N GLY A 57 -0.23 1.45 3.03
CA GLY A 57 -0.23 2.40 1.93
C GLY A 57 -1.56 2.45 1.17
N VAL A 58 -2.67 2.24 1.86
CA VAL A 58 -4.03 2.21 1.27
C VAL A 58 -4.49 3.59 0.76
N SER A 59 -3.83 4.68 1.14
CA SER A 59 -4.02 5.99 0.48
C SER A 59 -3.25 6.12 -0.84
N ASN A 60 -2.59 5.06 -1.32
CA ASN A 60 -1.87 5.08 -2.58
C ASN A 60 -2.69 4.47 -3.72
N PHE A 61 -2.72 5.16 -4.84
CA PHE A 61 -3.27 4.66 -6.09
C PHE A 61 -2.25 4.83 -7.22
N GLU A 62 -2.40 4.02 -8.26
CA GLU A 62 -1.53 4.02 -9.43
C GLU A 62 -2.31 4.52 -10.65
N ILE A 63 -1.66 5.39 -11.42
CA ILE A 63 -2.07 5.79 -12.75
C ILE A 63 -1.13 5.08 -13.70
N SER A 64 -1.64 4.18 -14.53
CA SER A 64 -0.83 3.43 -15.48
C SER A 64 -1.44 3.44 -16.87
N ILE A 65 -0.60 3.20 -17.87
CA ILE A 65 -1.02 2.98 -19.26
C ILE A 65 -0.93 1.48 -19.52
N ASP A 66 -1.94 0.90 -20.16
CA ASP A 66 -1.89 -0.51 -20.54
C ASP A 66 -0.88 -0.73 -21.67
N THR A 67 0.26 -1.33 -21.32
CA THR A 67 1.32 -1.68 -22.26
C THR A 67 1.25 -3.16 -22.70
N SER A 68 0.12 -3.82 -22.50
CA SER A 68 -0.05 -5.25 -22.83
C SER A 68 0.07 -5.50 -24.34
N PRO A 69 0.59 -6.67 -24.76
CA PRO A 69 0.70 -7.03 -26.18
C PRO A 69 -0.67 -6.95 -26.88
N GLY A 70 -0.79 -6.11 -27.90
CA GLY A 70 -2.04 -5.87 -28.64
C GLY A 70 -2.69 -4.51 -28.37
N GLN A 71 -2.27 -3.81 -27.31
CA GLN A 71 -2.67 -2.41 -27.07
C GLN A 71 -1.75 -1.46 -27.82
N THR A 72 -2.34 -0.44 -28.46
CA THR A 72 -1.60 0.60 -29.17
C THR A 72 -1.61 1.86 -28.34
N TYR A 73 -0.45 2.22 -27.77
CA TYR A 73 -0.24 3.52 -27.16
C TYR A 73 0.79 4.31 -27.98
N LYS A 74 0.65 5.64 -28.04
CA LYS A 74 1.62 6.52 -28.67
C LYS A 74 2.64 6.99 -27.64
N THR A 75 3.82 7.39 -28.12
CA THR A 75 4.85 7.95 -27.25
C THR A 75 4.41 9.26 -26.56
N ASP A 76 3.41 9.94 -27.11
CA ASP A 76 2.80 11.15 -26.52
C ASP A 76 1.79 10.83 -25.41
N ASP A 77 1.28 9.60 -25.34
CA ASP A 77 0.38 9.17 -24.26
C ASP A 77 1.15 8.92 -22.95
N LEU A 78 2.47 8.72 -23.02
CA LEU A 78 3.32 8.48 -21.84
C LEU A 78 3.25 9.64 -20.83
N LEU A 79 3.35 9.29 -19.55
CA LEU A 79 3.31 10.24 -18.44
C LEU A 79 4.65 10.97 -18.34
N THR A 80 4.63 12.27 -18.08
CA THR A 80 5.82 13.14 -18.05
C THR A 80 5.95 13.86 -16.71
N SER A 81 7.09 14.52 -16.45
CA SER A 81 7.24 15.36 -15.26
C SER A 81 6.18 16.47 -15.14
N LYS A 82 5.66 16.98 -16.26
CA LYS A 82 4.57 17.97 -16.23
C LYS A 82 3.29 17.40 -15.63
N ASP A 83 3.03 16.11 -15.83
CA ASP A 83 1.84 15.45 -15.27
C ASP A 83 2.02 15.20 -13.78
N ILE A 84 3.25 14.89 -13.35
CA ILE A 84 3.60 14.81 -11.93
C ILE A 84 3.30 16.16 -11.24
N GLU A 85 3.74 17.27 -11.81
CA GLU A 85 3.46 18.62 -11.27
C GLU A 85 1.96 18.94 -11.25
N LYS A 86 1.25 18.61 -12.33
CA LYS A 86 -0.20 18.81 -12.42
C LYS A 86 -0.96 18.00 -11.36
N ILE A 87 -0.63 16.72 -11.17
CA ILE A 87 -1.27 15.87 -10.16
C ILE A 87 -0.93 16.37 -8.75
N LYS A 88 0.32 16.76 -8.51
CA LYS A 88 0.76 17.29 -7.22
C LYS A 88 0.03 18.59 -6.83
N SER A 89 -0.50 19.34 -7.80
CA SER A 89 -1.32 20.54 -7.55
C SER A 89 -2.77 20.26 -7.16
N ILE A 90 -3.24 19.01 -7.25
CA ILE A 90 -4.61 18.63 -6.90
C ILE A 90 -4.77 18.59 -5.38
N GLU A 91 -5.82 19.24 -4.87
CA GLU A 91 -6.15 19.25 -3.44
C GLU A 91 -6.46 17.83 -2.92
N GLY A 92 -5.67 17.41 -1.92
CA GLY A 92 -5.74 16.06 -1.34
C GLY A 92 -4.64 15.12 -1.83
N VAL A 93 -3.75 15.57 -2.73
CA VAL A 93 -2.53 14.82 -3.10
C VAL A 93 -1.38 15.23 -2.18
N GLU A 94 -0.80 14.27 -1.48
CA GLU A 94 0.37 14.46 -0.62
C GLU A 94 1.66 14.41 -1.45
N ALA A 95 1.78 13.40 -2.32
CA ALA A 95 2.97 13.18 -3.13
C ALA A 95 2.69 12.32 -4.37
N VAL A 96 3.55 12.49 -5.39
CA VAL A 96 3.48 11.76 -6.67
C VAL A 96 4.88 11.32 -7.03
N THR A 97 5.06 10.05 -7.38
CA THR A 97 6.33 9.51 -7.85
C THR A 97 6.12 8.69 -9.11
N PRO A 98 6.99 8.79 -10.12
CA PRO A 98 7.02 7.81 -11.18
C PRO A 98 7.47 6.47 -10.61
N THR A 99 6.86 5.41 -11.12
CA THR A 99 7.21 4.03 -10.84
C THR A 99 7.43 3.32 -12.16
N SER A 100 8.32 2.35 -12.16
CA SER A 100 8.58 1.53 -13.33
C SER A 100 8.88 0.11 -12.89
N SER A 101 8.19 -0.87 -13.44
CA SER A 101 8.37 -2.26 -13.05
C SER A 101 9.20 -2.99 -14.09
N THR A 102 10.09 -3.87 -13.64
CA THR A 102 10.87 -4.75 -14.50
C THR A 102 10.91 -6.15 -13.93
N PHE A 103 10.99 -7.14 -14.82
CA PHE A 103 11.21 -8.52 -14.44
C PHE A 103 12.60 -8.97 -14.91
N ALA A 104 13.35 -9.56 -13.99
CA ALA A 104 14.66 -10.12 -14.25
C ALA A 104 14.81 -11.47 -13.55
N ARG A 105 15.90 -12.16 -13.82
CA ARG A 105 16.36 -13.29 -13.00
C ARG A 105 17.59 -12.85 -12.22
N ILE A 106 17.51 -12.88 -10.89
CA ILE A 106 18.69 -12.73 -10.05
C ILE A 106 19.54 -13.99 -10.22
N SER A 107 20.85 -13.80 -10.34
CA SER A 107 21.86 -14.85 -10.26
C SER A 107 22.94 -14.41 -9.27
N VAL A 108 23.15 -15.26 -8.26
CA VAL A 108 24.22 -15.15 -7.26
C VAL A 108 24.78 -16.55 -7.08
N ASN A 109 26.05 -16.75 -7.46
CA ASN A 109 26.67 -18.09 -7.52
C ASN A 109 25.77 -19.07 -8.32
N ASP A 110 25.40 -20.21 -7.74
CA ASP A 110 24.53 -21.22 -8.35
C ASP A 110 23.03 -20.98 -8.09
N ASN A 111 22.67 -19.99 -7.27
CA ASN A 111 21.29 -19.67 -6.95
C ASN A 111 20.71 -18.71 -7.99
N THR A 112 19.55 -19.10 -8.54
CA THR A 112 18.78 -18.24 -9.44
C THR A 112 17.33 -18.11 -8.99
N LYS A 113 16.80 -16.89 -9.05
CA LYS A 113 15.41 -16.61 -8.66
C LYS A 113 14.79 -15.55 -9.55
N MET A 114 13.50 -15.67 -9.82
CA MET A 114 12.73 -14.62 -10.48
C MET A 114 12.73 -13.37 -9.61
N PHE A 115 12.87 -12.20 -10.22
CA PHE A 115 12.96 -10.92 -9.55
C PHE A 115 12.01 -9.92 -10.17
N GLN A 116 11.25 -9.25 -9.32
CA GLN A 116 10.46 -8.08 -9.66
C GLN A 116 11.16 -6.84 -9.09
N GLY A 117 11.71 -6.03 -9.99
CA GLY A 117 12.36 -4.78 -9.67
C GLY A 117 11.42 -3.60 -9.85
N THR A 118 11.35 -2.72 -8.86
CA THR A 118 10.63 -1.45 -8.95
C THR A 118 11.61 -0.30 -9.03
N GLY A 119 11.50 0.50 -10.08
CA GLY A 119 12.18 1.77 -10.28
C GLY A 119 11.59 2.82 -9.34
N VAL A 120 12.43 3.37 -8.47
CA VAL A 120 12.02 4.32 -7.44
C VAL A 120 12.78 5.63 -7.55
N THR A 121 12.13 6.71 -7.14
CA THR A 121 12.75 8.03 -6.97
C THR A 121 13.10 8.28 -5.50
N GLU A 122 13.68 9.44 -5.19
CA GLU A 122 13.93 9.86 -3.81
C GLU A 122 12.63 9.99 -3.01
N ASP A 123 11.58 10.53 -3.64
CA ASP A 123 10.28 10.76 -3.02
C ASP A 123 9.47 9.47 -2.81
N TYR A 124 9.86 8.36 -3.44
CA TYR A 124 9.21 7.07 -3.27
C TYR A 124 9.18 6.61 -1.80
N PHE A 125 10.25 6.87 -1.04
CA PHE A 125 10.32 6.53 0.39
C PHE A 125 9.52 7.48 1.30
N LYS A 126 8.96 8.57 0.77
CA LYS A 126 7.99 9.42 1.48
C LYS A 126 6.56 8.91 1.26
N ILE A 127 6.33 8.29 0.11
CA ILE A 127 5.03 7.74 -0.30
C ILE A 127 4.81 6.32 0.22
N SER A 128 5.87 5.51 0.22
CA SER A 128 5.82 4.12 0.62
C SER A 128 6.55 3.93 1.95
N ASP A 129 5.87 3.40 2.96
CA ASP A 129 6.37 3.16 4.33
C ASP A 129 7.34 1.96 4.42
N TYR A 130 8.32 1.89 3.52
CA TYR A 130 9.35 0.86 3.55
C TYR A 130 10.29 1.08 4.73
N THR A 131 10.25 0.13 5.67
CA THR A 131 11.20 0.07 6.78
C THR A 131 12.51 -0.56 6.31
N VAL A 132 13.61 0.20 6.36
CA VAL A 132 14.96 -0.33 6.08
C VAL A 132 15.47 -1.08 7.31
N LEU A 133 15.82 -2.36 7.12
CA LEU A 133 16.29 -3.25 8.19
C LEU A 133 17.82 -3.30 8.28
N LYS A 134 18.51 -3.26 7.14
CA LYS A 134 19.99 -3.25 7.07
C LYS A 134 20.45 -2.28 5.97
N GLY A 135 21.63 -1.68 6.16
CA GLY A 135 22.23 -0.77 5.18
C GLY A 135 21.56 0.61 5.17
N ARG A 136 21.31 1.16 3.98
CA ARG A 136 20.76 2.51 3.81
C ARG A 136 19.84 2.63 2.60
N LYS A 137 19.09 3.73 2.55
CA LYS A 137 18.41 4.20 1.32
C LYS A 137 19.44 4.64 0.27
N PHE A 138 18.99 4.76 -0.97
CA PHE A 138 19.80 5.36 -2.03
C PHE A 138 20.18 6.80 -1.69
N LEU A 139 21.40 7.20 -2.03
CA LEU A 139 21.85 8.59 -1.95
C LEU A 139 21.33 9.37 -3.17
N PRO A 140 21.12 10.69 -3.06
CA PRO A 140 20.69 11.52 -4.20
C PRO A 140 21.57 11.34 -5.45
N SER A 141 22.88 11.18 -5.28
CA SER A 141 23.85 10.94 -6.36
C SER A 141 23.75 9.55 -7.01
N GLU A 142 23.03 8.61 -6.41
CA GLU A 142 22.86 7.24 -6.91
C GLU A 142 21.63 7.10 -7.83
N TYR A 143 20.75 8.10 -7.86
CA TYR A 143 19.61 8.17 -8.78
C TYR A 143 20.00 8.55 -10.23
N ARG A 144 21.24 8.31 -10.63
CA ARG A 144 21.76 8.57 -11.97
C ARG A 144 21.61 7.36 -12.89
N LYS A 145 21.76 7.57 -14.20
CA LYS A 145 21.59 6.52 -15.23
C LYS A 145 22.53 5.33 -15.08
N ASP A 146 23.69 5.51 -14.43
CA ASP A 146 24.68 4.46 -14.17
C ASP A 146 24.70 4.02 -12.69
N GLY A 147 23.65 4.35 -11.93
CA GLY A 147 23.46 3.96 -10.54
C GLY A 147 23.16 2.47 -10.38
N LYS A 148 24.19 1.63 -10.51
CA LYS A 148 24.12 0.15 -10.39
C LYS A 148 23.96 -0.30 -8.93
N TYR A 149 22.90 0.16 -8.28
CA TYR A 149 22.57 -0.13 -6.89
C TYR A 149 21.19 -0.75 -6.78
N VAL A 150 21.01 -1.64 -5.81
CA VAL A 150 19.73 -2.31 -5.55
C VAL A 150 19.48 -2.37 -4.05
N MET A 151 18.22 -2.24 -3.66
CA MET A 151 17.75 -2.63 -2.34
C MET A 151 16.89 -3.87 -2.52
N ILE A 152 17.05 -4.87 -1.67
CA ILE A 152 16.29 -6.12 -1.75
C ILE A 152 15.44 -6.31 -0.50
N ASP A 153 14.34 -7.03 -0.61
CA ASP A 153 13.55 -7.35 0.56
C ASP A 153 14.26 -8.40 1.44
N HIS A 154 13.94 -8.45 2.73
CA HIS A 154 14.62 -9.33 3.69
C HIS A 154 14.47 -10.83 3.39
N ILE A 155 13.42 -11.26 2.69
CA ILE A 155 13.22 -12.68 2.33
C ILE A 155 14.20 -13.05 1.23
N THR A 156 14.26 -12.23 0.16
CA THR A 156 15.26 -12.37 -0.90
C THR A 156 16.68 -12.28 -0.36
N ALA A 157 16.94 -11.42 0.63
CA ALA A 157 18.25 -11.30 1.24
C ALA A 157 18.68 -12.58 1.98
N GLU A 158 17.78 -13.19 2.76
CA GLU A 158 18.07 -14.41 3.51
C GLU A 158 18.27 -15.62 2.58
N GLU A 159 17.49 -15.73 1.51
CA GLU A 159 17.64 -16.81 0.53
C GLU A 159 18.95 -16.72 -0.27
N LEU A 160 19.33 -15.51 -0.70
CA LEU A 160 20.53 -15.32 -1.52
C LEU A 160 21.82 -15.32 -0.71
N TYR A 161 21.75 -14.91 0.57
CA TYR A 161 22.90 -14.74 1.45
C TYR A 161 22.62 -15.29 2.86
N PRO A 162 22.33 -16.59 3.01
CA PRO A 162 21.89 -17.18 4.27
C PRO A 162 22.93 -16.98 5.37
N GLY A 163 22.52 -16.36 6.48
CA GLY A 163 23.41 -16.05 7.61
C GLY A 163 24.52 -15.02 7.33
N GLU A 164 24.56 -14.41 6.15
CA GLU A 164 25.60 -13.46 5.75
C GLU A 164 25.06 -12.03 5.62
N ASN A 165 25.95 -11.04 5.67
CA ASN A 165 25.56 -9.65 5.40
C ASN A 165 25.50 -9.40 3.88
N PRO A 166 24.33 -9.06 3.30
CA PRO A 166 24.20 -8.82 1.87
C PRO A 166 24.73 -7.44 1.44
N ILE A 167 24.91 -6.49 2.38
CA ILE A 167 25.28 -5.11 2.06
C ILE A 167 26.69 -5.06 1.45
N GLY A 168 26.83 -4.35 0.33
CA GLY A 168 28.07 -4.22 -0.43
C GLY A 168 28.35 -5.37 -1.39
N LYS A 169 27.58 -6.47 -1.34
CA LYS A 169 27.72 -7.58 -2.27
C LYS A 169 27.10 -7.25 -3.62
N LYS A 170 27.60 -7.93 -4.65
CA LYS A 170 27.14 -7.81 -6.03
C LYS A 170 26.19 -8.94 -6.37
N LEU A 171 25.10 -8.63 -7.03
CA LEU A 171 24.21 -9.61 -7.66
C LEU A 171 24.02 -9.27 -9.13
N THR A 172 23.77 -10.30 -9.95
CA THR A 172 23.54 -10.12 -11.38
C THR A 172 22.05 -10.22 -11.68
N LEU A 173 21.49 -9.15 -12.24
CA LEU A 173 20.15 -9.11 -12.78
C LEU A 173 20.21 -9.45 -14.27
N ASN A 174 19.66 -10.60 -14.64
CA ASN A 174 19.56 -11.05 -16.02
C ASN A 174 18.18 -10.65 -16.56
N PHE A 175 18.13 -9.59 -17.36
CA PHE A 175 16.96 -9.19 -18.10
C PHE A 175 16.90 -9.95 -19.44
N ARG A 176 15.79 -9.84 -20.18
CA ARG A 176 15.59 -10.54 -21.45
C ARG A 176 16.68 -10.29 -22.50
N LYS A 177 17.28 -9.09 -22.52
CA LYS A 177 18.23 -8.65 -23.55
C LYS A 177 19.62 -8.28 -23.03
N ASN A 178 19.80 -8.15 -21.72
CA ASN A 178 21.06 -7.75 -21.11
C ASN A 178 21.20 -8.29 -19.68
N SER A 179 22.44 -8.41 -19.22
CA SER A 179 22.76 -8.76 -17.83
C SER A 179 23.46 -7.58 -17.17
N GLN A 180 23.05 -7.25 -15.95
CA GLN A 180 23.59 -6.13 -15.21
C GLN A 180 23.99 -6.55 -13.81
N THR A 181 25.25 -6.27 -13.44
CA THR A 181 25.71 -6.45 -12.07
C THR A 181 25.43 -5.20 -11.26
N VAL A 182 24.67 -5.34 -10.18
CA VAL A 182 24.29 -4.27 -9.26
C VAL A 182 24.78 -4.58 -7.84
N THR A 183 24.99 -3.55 -7.04
CA THR A 183 25.48 -3.66 -5.66
C THR A 183 24.33 -3.47 -4.67
N VAL A 184 24.21 -4.36 -3.70
CA VAL A 184 23.19 -4.26 -2.65
C VAL A 184 23.58 -3.16 -1.66
N VAL A 185 22.74 -2.14 -1.49
CA VAL A 185 22.99 -1.02 -0.56
C VAL A 185 22.08 -1.01 0.66
N GLY A 186 20.97 -1.74 0.59
CA GLY A 186 19.99 -1.81 1.66
C GLY A 186 19.12 -3.06 1.59
N VAL A 187 18.60 -3.45 2.74
CA VAL A 187 17.59 -4.48 2.88
C VAL A 187 16.37 -3.88 3.56
N TYR A 188 15.18 -4.09 3.00
CA TYR A 188 13.92 -3.56 3.56
C TYR A 188 12.97 -4.68 3.99
N LYS A 189 12.06 -4.35 4.91
CA LYS A 189 11.00 -5.27 5.33
C LYS A 189 10.04 -5.50 4.16
N ASN A 190 9.83 -6.77 3.79
CA ASN A 190 8.90 -7.11 2.71
C ASN A 190 7.47 -6.73 3.17
N PRO A 191 6.75 -5.87 2.42
CA PRO A 191 5.42 -5.41 2.82
C PRO A 191 4.40 -6.55 2.79
N TYR A 192 4.63 -7.59 1.99
CA TYR A 192 3.73 -8.74 1.87
C TYR A 192 4.06 -9.86 2.88
N ALA A 193 5.13 -9.75 3.67
CA ALA A 193 5.50 -10.79 4.65
C ALA A 193 4.40 -11.08 5.66
N SER A 194 3.69 -10.04 6.12
CA SER A 194 2.58 -10.19 7.07
C SER A 194 1.34 -10.86 6.47
N LEU A 195 1.24 -10.91 5.12
CA LEU A 195 0.13 -11.51 4.39
C LEU A 195 0.44 -12.97 3.95
N GLY A 196 1.50 -13.57 4.50
CA GLY A 196 2.02 -14.85 4.03
C GLY A 196 2.79 -14.77 2.71
N GLY A 197 3.07 -13.56 2.22
CA GLY A 197 3.92 -13.32 1.06
C GLY A 197 5.38 -13.64 1.37
N GLY A 198 6.06 -14.30 0.42
CA GLY A 198 7.44 -14.77 0.60
C GLY A 198 7.60 -16.29 0.69
N THR A 199 6.55 -17.06 0.36
CA THR A 199 6.64 -18.50 0.17
C THR A 199 7.40 -18.89 -1.10
N GLU A 200 7.87 -20.14 -1.15
CA GLU A 200 8.44 -20.74 -2.36
C GLU A 200 7.49 -20.55 -3.55
N GLY A 201 7.94 -19.82 -4.57
CA GLY A 201 7.17 -19.54 -5.80
C GLY A 201 6.93 -18.05 -6.08
N MET A 202 7.03 -17.17 -5.09
CA MET A 202 6.98 -15.72 -5.33
C MET A 202 8.32 -15.18 -5.87
N PRO A 203 8.31 -14.23 -6.82
CA PRO A 203 9.53 -13.56 -7.24
C PRO A 203 10.12 -12.76 -6.06
N GLY A 204 11.45 -12.73 -5.97
CA GLY A 204 12.13 -11.83 -5.06
C GLY A 204 11.84 -10.37 -5.42
N MET A 205 11.72 -9.50 -4.43
CA MET A 205 11.39 -8.10 -4.64
C MET A 205 12.61 -7.20 -4.40
N GLY A 206 12.71 -6.13 -5.17
CA GLY A 206 13.73 -5.12 -4.92
C GLY A 206 13.43 -3.79 -5.56
N LEU A 207 14.12 -2.77 -5.04
CA LEU A 207 14.05 -1.40 -5.52
C LEU A 207 15.34 -1.08 -6.28
N LEU A 208 15.19 -0.35 -7.37
CA LEU A 208 16.27 0.12 -8.24
C LEU A 208 16.09 1.63 -8.47
N PRO A 209 17.16 2.40 -8.66
CA PRO A 209 17.00 3.80 -9.04
C PRO A 209 16.26 3.92 -10.38
N ASN A 210 15.20 4.73 -10.42
CA ASN A 210 14.31 4.81 -11.60
C ASN A 210 15.06 5.20 -12.88
N ASN A 211 16.00 6.14 -12.79
CA ASN A 211 16.81 6.57 -13.94
C ASN A 211 17.73 5.47 -14.47
N TYR A 212 18.22 4.58 -13.60
CA TYR A 212 18.97 3.40 -14.00
C TYR A 212 18.06 2.41 -14.74
N LEU A 213 16.87 2.14 -14.20
CA LEU A 213 15.90 1.22 -14.80
C LEU A 213 15.39 1.72 -16.17
N ASN A 214 15.11 3.02 -16.30
CA ASN A 214 14.74 3.62 -17.59
C ASN A 214 15.85 3.49 -18.62
N HIS A 215 17.11 3.67 -18.21
CA HIS A 215 18.25 3.53 -19.10
C HIS A 215 18.44 2.10 -19.62
N ILE A 216 18.32 1.09 -18.75
CA ILE A 216 18.48 -0.33 -19.17
C ILE A 216 17.35 -0.82 -20.09
N ASN A 217 16.15 -0.25 -19.95
CA ASN A 217 14.99 -0.60 -20.78
C ASN A 217 14.98 0.12 -22.13
N GLY A 218 15.86 1.12 -22.33
CA GLY A 218 15.85 1.97 -23.52
C GLY A 218 14.67 2.93 -23.57
N ASN A 219 14.04 3.21 -22.41
CA ASN A 219 12.95 4.16 -22.32
C ASN A 219 13.48 5.59 -22.53
N GLU A 220 12.67 6.44 -23.16
CA GLU A 220 12.98 7.86 -23.27
C GLU A 220 13.07 8.51 -21.89
N GLN A 221 13.98 9.47 -21.74
CA GLN A 221 14.03 10.25 -20.51
C GLN A 221 12.75 11.05 -20.33
N ASP A 222 12.32 11.19 -19.07
CA ASP A 222 11.12 11.97 -18.70
C ASP A 222 9.80 11.42 -19.28
N LYS A 223 9.78 10.12 -19.60
CA LYS A 223 8.56 9.39 -19.97
C LYS A 223 8.38 8.17 -19.08
N TYR A 224 7.17 8.03 -18.54
CA TYR A 224 6.80 7.03 -17.56
C TYR A 224 5.53 6.30 -18.00
N THR A 225 5.48 4.99 -17.75
CA THR A 225 4.29 4.16 -18.00
C THR A 225 3.34 4.14 -16.81
N ALA A 226 3.85 4.48 -15.62
CA ALA A 226 3.07 4.52 -14.40
C ALA A 226 3.54 5.63 -13.44
N LEU A 227 2.58 6.20 -12.71
CA LEU A 227 2.79 7.12 -11.60
C LEU A 227 2.04 6.58 -10.38
N GLN A 228 2.72 6.54 -9.23
CA GLN A 228 2.10 6.29 -7.95
C GLN A 228 1.79 7.61 -7.26
N VAL A 229 0.58 7.73 -6.73
CA VAL A 229 0.06 8.92 -6.06
C VAL A 229 -0.35 8.55 -4.64
N LYS A 230 0.04 9.37 -3.66
CA LYS A 230 -0.41 9.28 -2.27
C LYS A 230 -1.44 10.36 -2.00
N ALA A 231 -2.63 9.96 -1.57
CA ALA A 231 -3.63 10.87 -1.03
C ALA A 231 -3.31 11.18 0.44
N THR A 232 -3.67 12.40 0.87
CA THR A 232 -3.48 12.85 2.27
C THR A 232 -4.31 12.04 3.26
N ASP A 233 -5.49 11.58 2.84
CA ASP A 233 -6.41 10.78 3.65
C ASP A 233 -7.04 9.66 2.80
N ALA A 234 -7.28 8.49 3.41
CA ALA A 234 -7.92 7.35 2.76
C ALA A 234 -9.37 7.66 2.33
N ASN A 235 -10.08 8.53 3.07
CA ASN A 235 -11.45 8.95 2.74
C ASN A 235 -11.48 9.87 1.50
N ASP A 236 -10.42 10.65 1.30
CA ASP A 236 -10.28 11.52 0.13
C ASP A 236 -9.79 10.79 -1.11
N MET A 237 -9.25 9.58 -0.96
CA MET A 237 -8.65 8.83 -2.06
C MET A 237 -9.61 8.65 -3.24
N ASN A 238 -10.87 8.24 -3.01
CA ASN A 238 -11.85 8.06 -4.08
C ASN A 238 -12.14 9.37 -4.83
N ARG A 239 -12.26 10.49 -4.09
CA ARG A 239 -12.48 11.81 -4.66
C ARG A 239 -11.28 12.22 -5.52
N VAL A 240 -10.07 12.07 -4.99
CA VAL A 240 -8.82 12.41 -5.69
C VAL A 240 -8.63 11.54 -6.92
N MET A 241 -8.89 10.23 -6.83
CA MET A 241 -8.84 9.31 -7.97
C MET A 241 -9.78 9.74 -9.09
N GLU A 242 -11.03 10.12 -8.78
CA GLU A 242 -11.98 10.59 -9.79
C GLU A 242 -11.55 11.91 -10.42
N VAL A 243 -11.03 12.87 -9.64
CA VAL A 243 -10.48 14.12 -10.17
C VAL A 243 -9.30 13.85 -11.12
N VAL A 244 -8.40 12.94 -10.73
CA VAL A 244 -7.29 12.51 -11.57
C VAL A 244 -7.79 11.85 -12.85
N LYS A 245 -8.70 10.88 -12.78
CA LYS A 245 -9.31 10.23 -13.96
C LYS A 245 -9.87 11.28 -14.93
N GLN A 246 -10.66 12.23 -14.43
CA GLN A 246 -11.25 13.29 -15.26
C GLN A 246 -10.17 14.19 -15.89
N SER A 247 -9.09 14.48 -15.17
CA SER A 247 -7.98 15.29 -15.69
C SER A 247 -7.22 14.61 -16.85
N PHE A 248 -7.22 13.27 -16.91
CA PHE A 248 -6.54 12.47 -17.93
C PHE A 248 -7.40 12.13 -19.14
N LYS A 249 -8.74 12.16 -19.02
CA LYS A 249 -9.67 11.98 -20.17
C LYS A 249 -9.45 12.97 -21.32
N THR A 250 -8.88 14.14 -21.04
CA THR A 250 -8.65 15.20 -22.02
C THR A 250 -7.22 15.25 -22.57
N ARG A 251 -6.33 14.35 -22.09
CA ARG A 251 -4.89 14.37 -22.39
C ARG A 251 -4.48 13.37 -23.46
N GLY A 252 -5.06 12.18 -23.46
CA GLY A 252 -4.63 11.05 -24.30
C GLY A 252 -5.24 11.06 -25.70
N SER A 253 -4.68 10.21 -26.55
CA SER A 253 -5.26 9.87 -27.86
C SER A 253 -6.63 9.19 -27.75
N ASP A 254 -6.91 8.56 -26.61
CA ASP A 254 -8.14 7.87 -26.27
C ASP A 254 -8.49 8.19 -24.79
N PRO A 255 -9.77 8.49 -24.47
CA PRO A 255 -10.23 8.72 -23.09
C PRO A 255 -9.94 7.57 -22.12
N ASP A 256 -9.83 6.33 -22.61
CA ASP A 256 -9.74 5.11 -21.78
C ASP A 256 -8.33 4.50 -21.74
N ILE A 257 -7.31 5.20 -22.28
CA ILE A 257 -5.91 4.75 -22.26
C ILE A 257 -5.30 4.72 -20.86
N TYR A 258 -5.74 5.61 -19.97
CA TYR A 258 -5.20 5.73 -18.61
C TYR A 258 -6.05 4.93 -17.63
N ASN A 259 -5.43 3.93 -17.01
CA ASN A 259 -6.03 3.20 -15.91
C ASN A 259 -5.65 3.84 -14.59
N VAL A 260 -6.65 4.13 -13.75
CA VAL A 260 -6.44 4.64 -12.39
C VAL A 260 -7.02 3.63 -11.42
N SER A 261 -6.14 2.88 -10.75
CA SER A 261 -6.50 1.80 -9.85
C SER A 261 -5.87 1.97 -8.47
N SER A 262 -6.57 1.50 -7.45
CA SER A 262 -6.00 1.35 -6.11
C SER A 262 -4.82 0.37 -6.18
N THR A 263 -3.68 0.72 -5.58
CA THR A 263 -2.54 -0.20 -5.46
C THR A 263 -2.81 -1.30 -4.43
N SER A 264 -3.79 -1.10 -3.54
CA SER A 264 -4.19 -2.07 -2.52
C SER A 264 -5.43 -2.86 -2.99
N GLN A 265 -5.27 -4.17 -3.22
CA GLN A 265 -6.42 -5.10 -3.28
C GLN A 265 -7.21 -5.14 -1.96
N GLY A 266 -6.60 -4.66 -0.86
CA GLY A 266 -7.23 -4.59 0.46
C GLY A 266 -8.36 -3.58 0.58
N LEU A 267 -8.55 -2.66 -0.39
CA LEU A 267 -9.65 -1.68 -0.38
C LEU A 267 -11.00 -2.29 -0.73
N ASP A 268 -11.05 -3.22 -1.68
CA ASP A 268 -12.27 -3.95 -2.01
C ASP A 268 -12.65 -4.90 -0.86
N GLU A 269 -11.65 -5.51 -0.24
CA GLU A 269 -11.81 -6.33 0.97
C GLU A 269 -12.23 -5.48 2.18
N PHE A 270 -11.69 -4.27 2.33
CA PHE A 270 -12.09 -3.28 3.33
C PHE A 270 -13.53 -2.80 3.13
N ASN A 271 -13.93 -2.45 1.91
CA ASN A 271 -15.30 -2.06 1.61
C ASN A 271 -16.27 -3.22 1.90
N ASN A 272 -15.87 -4.45 1.61
CA ASN A 272 -16.65 -5.64 1.96
C ASN A 272 -16.72 -5.86 3.48
N ILE A 273 -15.64 -5.65 4.23
CA ILE A 273 -15.63 -5.73 5.70
C ILE A 273 -16.47 -4.61 6.32
N LEU A 274 -16.36 -3.38 5.84
CA LEU A 274 -17.16 -2.25 6.30
C LEU A 274 -18.65 -2.46 6.01
N ASN A 275 -18.99 -2.92 4.81
CA ASN A 275 -20.37 -3.25 4.45
C ASN A 275 -20.90 -4.40 5.33
N MET A 276 -20.07 -5.39 5.64
CA MET A 276 -20.43 -6.48 6.55
C MET A 276 -20.64 -5.97 7.99
N LEU A 277 -19.77 -5.11 8.51
CA LEU A 277 -19.90 -4.52 9.85
C LEU A 277 -21.10 -3.59 9.97
N SER A 278 -21.41 -2.84 8.92
CA SER A 278 -22.56 -1.94 8.83
C SER A 278 -23.89 -2.69 8.79
N LEU A 279 -23.89 -3.97 8.39
CA LEU A 279 -25.07 -4.84 8.41
C LEU A 279 -25.36 -5.43 9.80
N PHE A 280 -24.38 -5.42 10.72
CA PHE A 280 -24.55 -5.92 12.08
C PHE A 280 -25.03 -4.84 13.06
N ILE A 281 -24.78 -3.56 12.78
CA ILE A 281 -25.22 -2.41 13.59
C ILE A 281 -26.62 -1.99 13.13
#